data_AF-A0A380B9S3-F1
#
_entry.id   AF-A0A380B9S3-F1
#
_cell.length_a   1.000
_cell.length_b   1.000
_cell.length_c   1.000
_cell.angle_alpha   90.00
_cell.angle_beta   90.00
_cell.angle_gamma   90.00
#
_symmetry.space_group_name_H-M   'P 1'
#
loop_
_entity.id
_entity.type
_entity.pdbx_description
1 polymer ?
#
loop_
_entity_poly.entity_id
_entity_poly.type
_entity_poly.pdbx_seq_one_letter_code
_entity_poly.pdbx_strand_id
1 'polypeptide(L)'
;MKQKLMYFILITGLGFTACKKEDSSIKSKDYKINFEGKEYLEGEVRRKMALVLGFNKDSLVYIPDSVGYMHKAYCCSPYKLEVFMPTLNQIQ
;
A
#
# COMPACT_ATOMS: atom_id res chain seq x y z
N MET A 1 19.51 -0.39 56.11
CA MET A 1 18.52 -0.96 55.15
C MET A 1 18.25 0.04 54.02
N LYS A 2 19.17 0.19 53.05
CA LYS A 2 19.08 1.15 51.92
C LYS A 2 19.53 0.52 50.60
N GLN A 3 19.13 -0.71 50.29
CA GLN A 3 19.62 -1.43 49.10
C GLN A 3 18.52 -2.16 48.30
N LYS A 4 17.24 -1.76 48.45
CA LYS A 4 16.11 -2.44 47.78
C LYS A 4 15.42 -1.66 46.66
N LEU A 5 15.97 -0.54 46.17
CA LEU A 5 15.24 0.30 45.21
C LEU A 5 16.03 0.83 44.01
N MET A 6 17.21 0.28 43.68
CA MET A 6 18.04 0.81 42.58
C MET A 6 18.30 -0.16 41.42
N TYR A 7 17.68 -1.36 41.42
CA TYR A 7 17.88 -2.34 40.35
C TYR A 7 16.63 -2.59 39.49
N PHE A 8 15.50 -1.94 39.77
CA PHE A 8 14.28 -2.12 38.96
C PHE A 8 14.20 -1.23 37.71
N ILE A 9 15.13 -0.29 37.53
CA ILE A 9 15.14 0.66 36.40
C ILE A 9 16.00 0.14 35.22
N LEU A 10 16.75 -0.94 35.39
CA LEU A 10 17.67 -1.43 34.35
C LEU A 10 16.98 -2.27 33.25
N ILE A 11 15.71 -2.67 33.42
CA ILE A 11 15.03 -3.63 32.52
C ILE A 11 14.05 -2.94 31.56
N THR A 12 13.77 -1.66 31.71
CA THR A 12 12.80 -0.92 30.85
C THR A 12 13.45 -0.03 29.79
N GLY A 13 14.78 -0.01 29.69
CA GLY A 13 15.55 0.93 28.87
C GLY A 13 15.88 0.54 27.43
N LEU A 14 15.37 -0.58 26.92
CA LEU A 14 15.41 -0.89 25.47
C LEU A 14 13.98 -1.05 24.96
N GLY A 15 13.12 -0.11 25.38
CA GLY A 15 11.86 0.14 24.73
C GLY A 15 12.13 0.46 23.27
N PHE A 16 11.61 -0.40 22.41
CA PHE A 16 11.23 -0.13 21.03
C PHE A 16 12.13 0.90 20.34
N THR A 17 13.09 0.40 19.56
CA THR A 17 13.40 1.08 18.30
C THR A 17 12.06 1.37 17.64
N ALA A 18 11.57 2.60 17.82
CA ALA A 18 10.58 3.17 16.95
C ALA A 18 11.28 3.08 15.59
N CYS A 19 10.97 2.01 14.86
CA CYS A 19 11.18 1.93 13.45
C CYS A 19 10.27 3.05 12.95
N LYS A 20 10.82 4.26 12.97
CA LYS A 20 10.27 5.43 12.33
C LYS A 20 10.31 4.99 10.88
N LYS A 21 9.21 4.36 10.44
CA LYS A 21 8.85 4.32 9.04
C LYS A 21 8.83 5.80 8.70
N GLU A 22 9.95 6.25 8.15
CA GLU A 22 9.94 7.41 7.28
C GLU A 22 8.93 7.02 6.22
N ASP A 23 7.69 7.43 6.44
CA ASP A 23 6.72 7.62 5.40
C ASP A 23 7.40 8.58 4.44
N SER A 24 8.16 7.98 3.53
CA SER A 24 8.55 8.54 2.27
C SER A 24 7.22 8.85 1.59
N SER A 25 6.66 10.00 1.96
CA SER A 25 5.64 10.70 1.21
C SER A 25 6.33 11.16 -0.07
N ILE A 26 6.65 10.18 -0.91
CA ILE A 26 6.64 10.35 -2.34
C ILE A 26 5.23 10.87 -2.57
N LYS A 27 5.12 12.19 -2.73
CA LYS A 27 3.94 12.86 -3.26
C LYS A 27 3.72 12.21 -4.62
N SER A 28 3.06 11.06 -4.63
CA SER A 28 2.47 10.51 -5.84
C SER A 28 1.55 11.62 -6.27
N LYS A 29 1.94 12.33 -7.34
CA LYS A 29 1.01 13.19 -8.07
C LYS A 29 -0.30 12.41 -8.12
N ASP A 30 -1.38 13.02 -7.64
CA ASP A 30 -2.71 12.40 -7.59
C ASP A 30 -3.14 12.11 -9.02
N TYR A 31 -2.62 11.02 -9.57
CA TYR A 31 -2.90 10.58 -10.91
C TYR A 31 -4.30 9.99 -10.87
N LYS A 32 -5.16 10.56 -11.70
CA LYS A 32 -6.56 10.16 -11.79
C LYS A 32 -6.74 9.18 -12.94
N ILE A 33 -7.44 8.09 -12.67
CA ILE A 33 -7.90 7.15 -13.68
C ILE A 33 -9.33 7.55 -14.06
N ASN A 34 -9.56 7.79 -15.34
CA ASN A 34 -10.91 7.93 -15.89
C ASN A 34 -11.41 6.57 -16.34
N PHE A 35 -12.41 6.03 -15.64
CA PHE A 35 -13.02 4.74 -15.97
C PHE A 35 -14.54 4.89 -15.95
N GLU A 36 -15.20 4.55 -17.07
CA GLU A 36 -16.67 4.65 -17.22
C GLU A 36 -17.24 6.03 -16.86
N GLY A 37 -16.53 7.11 -17.20
CA GLY A 37 -16.94 8.48 -16.92
C GLY A 37 -16.80 8.91 -15.45
N LYS A 38 -16.19 8.08 -14.60
CA LYS A 38 -15.85 8.40 -13.20
C LYS A 38 -14.35 8.58 -13.05
N GLU A 39 -13.97 9.54 -12.21
CA GLU A 39 -12.58 9.74 -11.82
C GLU A 39 -12.27 8.92 -10.57
N TYR A 40 -11.17 8.17 -10.61
CA TYR A 40 -10.66 7.41 -9.47
C TYR A 40 -9.23 7.84 -9.15
N LEU A 41 -8.88 7.88 -7.87
CA LEU A 41 -7.49 8.07 -7.47
C LEU A 41 -6.70 6.79 -7.73
N GLU A 42 -5.68 6.86 -8.57
CA GLU A 42 -4.90 5.68 -8.97
C GLU A 42 -4.25 5.00 -7.77
N GLY A 43 -3.79 5.77 -6.77
CA GLY A 43 -3.23 5.20 -5.55
C GLY A 43 -4.23 4.35 -4.76
N GLU A 44 -5.51 4.75 -4.75
CA GLU A 44 -6.58 4.00 -4.09
C GLU A 44 -6.92 2.73 -4.88
N VAL A 45 -7.08 2.86 -6.20
CA VAL A 45 -7.37 1.73 -7.09
C VAL A 45 -6.22 0.72 -7.03
N ARG A 46 -4.96 1.17 -7.06
CA ARG A 46 -3.78 0.31 -6.92
C ARG A 46 -3.77 -0.43 -5.59
N ARG A 47 -4.12 0.24 -4.48
CA ARG A 47 -4.24 -0.39 -3.16
C ARG A 47 -5.29 -1.51 -3.16
N LYS A 48 -6.48 -1.22 -3.70
CA LYS A 48 -7.58 -2.20 -3.76
C LYS A 48 -7.23 -3.36 -4.69
N MET A 49 -6.62 -3.08 -5.84
CA MET A 49 -6.17 -4.09 -6.80
C MET A 49 -5.11 -5.00 -6.19
N ALA A 50 -4.14 -4.43 -5.46
CA ALA A 50 -3.13 -5.19 -4.74
C ALA A 50 -3.74 -6.14 -3.71
N LEU A 51 -4.75 -5.68 -2.97
CA LEU A 51 -5.49 -6.51 -2.02
C LEU A 51 -6.20 -7.68 -2.71
N VAL A 52 -6.93 -7.41 -3.80
CA VAL A 52 -7.68 -8.44 -4.55
C VAL A 52 -6.75 -9.47 -5.18
N LEU A 53 -5.60 -9.04 -5.71
CA LEU A 53 -4.63 -9.92 -6.37
C LEU A 53 -3.64 -10.58 -5.40
N GLY A 54 -3.64 -10.20 -4.11
CA GLY A 54 -2.69 -10.72 -3.13
C GLY A 54 -1.24 -10.25 -3.35
N PHE A 55 -1.05 -9.08 -3.96
CA PHE A 55 0.27 -8.51 -4.23
C PHE A 55 0.61 -7.33 -3.32
N ASN A 56 1.88 -6.97 -3.27
CA ASN A 56 2.29 -5.70 -2.69
C ASN A 56 1.84 -4.56 -3.61
N LYS A 57 1.27 -3.48 -3.05
CA LYS A 57 0.88 -2.27 -3.81
C LYS A 57 2.02 -1.77 -4.69
N ASP A 58 3.24 -1.78 -4.18
CA ASP A 58 4.40 -1.23 -4.89
C ASP A 58 4.94 -2.16 -5.97
N SER A 59 4.47 -3.42 -6.03
CA SER A 59 4.78 -4.33 -7.13
C SER A 59 3.82 -4.21 -8.31
N LEU A 60 2.74 -3.43 -8.18
CA LEU A 60 1.81 -3.13 -9.26
C LEU A 60 2.12 -1.78 -9.93
N VAL A 61 2.03 -1.77 -11.25
CA VAL A 61 2.19 -0.59 -12.10
C VAL A 61 0.95 -0.43 -12.96
N TYR A 62 0.37 0.76 -12.95
CA TYR A 62 -0.76 1.09 -13.83
C TYR A 62 -0.27 1.27 -15.28
N ILE A 63 -0.98 0.64 -16.21
CA ILE A 63 -0.75 0.69 -17.65
C ILE A 63 -1.94 1.43 -18.29
N PRO A 64 -1.79 2.73 -18.64
CA PRO A 64 -2.89 3.55 -19.15
C PRO A 64 -3.52 2.99 -20.42
N ASP A 65 -2.71 2.52 -21.37
CA ASP A 65 -3.17 2.04 -22.68
C ASP A 65 -4.08 0.82 -22.58
N SER A 66 -3.90 0.02 -21.53
CA SER A 66 -4.70 -1.18 -21.26
C SER A 66 -5.74 -0.99 -20.15
N VAL A 67 -5.78 0.21 -19.55
CA VAL A 67 -6.61 0.55 -18.39
C VAL A 67 -6.57 -0.57 -17.34
N GLY A 68 -5.36 -0.91 -16.89
CA GLY A 68 -5.12 -2.08 -16.05
C GLY A 68 -3.79 -2.02 -15.31
N TYR A 69 -3.52 -3.06 -14.54
CA TYR A 69 -2.30 -3.16 -13.74
C TYR A 69 -1.43 -4.32 -14.19
N MET A 70 -0.12 -4.16 -14.15
CA MET A 70 0.85 -5.24 -14.32
C MET A 70 1.72 -5.38 -13.08
N HIS A 71 2.15 -6.61 -12.83
CA HIS A 71 3.15 -6.87 -11.80
C HIS A 71 4.55 -6.62 -12.34
N LYS A 72 5.40 -5.87 -11.62
CA LYS A 72 6.75 -5.46 -12.07
C LYS A 72 7.65 -6.63 -12.47
N ALA A 73 7.53 -7.76 -11.77
CA ALA A 73 8.39 -8.92 -11.99
C ALA A 73 7.87 -9.90 -13.07
N TYR A 74 6.64 -9.71 -13.56
CA TYR A 74 6.02 -10.65 -14.50
C TYR A 74 5.63 -9.92 -15.78
N CYS A 75 6.19 -10.36 -16.91
CA CYS A 75 5.69 -9.98 -18.23
C CYS A 75 4.44 -10.80 -18.55
N CYS A 76 3.32 -10.43 -17.93
CA CYS A 76 2.00 -10.98 -18.22
C CYS A 76 1.08 -9.91 -18.80
N SER A 77 -0.01 -10.34 -19.43
CA SER A 77 -1.08 -9.43 -19.83
C SER A 77 -1.59 -8.63 -18.61
N PRO A 78 -1.93 -7.33 -18.77
CA PRO A 78 -2.44 -6.52 -17.69
C PRO A 78 -3.71 -7.09 -17.05
N TYR A 79 -3.80 -7.01 -15.73
CA TYR A 79 -5.02 -7.18 -14.95
C TYR A 79 -5.93 -5.98 -15.24
N LYS A 80 -6.86 -6.17 -16.18
CA LYS A 80 -7.73 -5.10 -16.65
C LYS A 80 -8.69 -4.62 -15.56
N LEU A 81 -8.82 -3.31 -15.43
CA LEU A 81 -9.66 -2.70 -14.40
C LEU A 81 -11.13 -3.09 -14.56
N GLU A 82 -11.63 -3.23 -15.80
CA GLU A 82 -13.01 -3.64 -16.11
C GLU A 82 -13.43 -4.95 -15.44
N VAL A 83 -12.49 -5.91 -15.31
CA VAL A 83 -12.77 -7.22 -14.73
C VAL A 83 -12.92 -7.14 -13.22
N PHE A 84 -12.13 -6.28 -12.58
CA PHE A 84 -12.03 -6.22 -11.12
C PHE A 84 -12.87 -5.10 -10.51
N MET A 85 -13.28 -4.09 -11.28
CA MET A 85 -13.97 -2.91 -10.77
C MET A 85 -15.22 -3.24 -9.91
N PRO A 86 -16.07 -4.23 -10.26
CA PRO A 86 -17.17 -4.63 -9.38
C PRO A 86 -16.72 -5.05 -7.98
N THR A 87 -15.62 -5.79 -7.90
CA THR A 87 -15.00 -6.22 -6.63
C THR A 87 -14.35 -5.04 -5.90
N LEU A 88 -13.63 -4.17 -6.62
CA LEU A 88 -12.96 -3.01 -6.01
C LEU A 88 -13.97 -2.04 -5.37
N ASN A 89 -15.16 -1.90 -5.95
CA ASN A 89 -16.23 -1.05 -5.43
C ASN A 89 -16.86 -1.59 -4.12
N GLN A 90 -16.64 -2.86 -3.79
CA GLN A 90 -17.13 -3.46 -2.53
C GLN A 90 -16.16 -3.26 -1.37
N ILE A 91 -14.94 -2.80 -1.63
CA ILE A 91 -13.89 -2.61 -0.63
C ILE A 91 -13.93 -1.17 -0.12
N GLN A 92 -14.11 -1.01 1.20
CA GLN A 92 -14.09 0.28 1.90
C GLN A 92 -12.65 0.77 2.17
#